data_AF-A0A1E5P2Y7-F1
#
_entry.id   AF-A0A1E5P2Y7-F1
#
_cell.length_a   1.000
_cell.length_b   1.000
_cell.length_c   1.000
_cell.angle_alpha   90.00
_cell.angle_beta   90.00
_cell.angle_gamma   90.00
#
_symmetry.space_group_name_H-M   'P 1'
#
loop_
_entity.id
_entity.type
_entity.pdbx_description
1 polymer ?
#
loop_
_entity_poly.entity_id
_entity_poly.type
_entity_poly.pdbx_seq_one_letter_code
_entity_poly.pdbx_strand_id
1 'polypeptide(L)'
;MPAAGESTTDRREKLAGHQRSIAGADDKNTLIEAIRDALNVSAPVGSPSTLDDIAKRYAKQADEARDVQDRVEQVALTGLPDAWVGSTGARAQEVVSAAARAAAQMDEAIRGARRALILLSDALTTAQSEDKGGREQLREALGMLGGEDGFFDDMVEKDAEEAERLRARNIASAGAKTMHAAAEKADDAAREAARDLNKFAAEARAGRMKTDNISAADRLVLADIGVAGKDPETNELLTANDLERSGKAMERMNAQDQAKFERMLAESKSPQERAYLVKALAAGHDMNAVSEFRDKIHGKDPAWLQRHLTPVTTAGDSMDNEGLNPDGSNKNTDQHAFKGEKWSQDAPTCVPSTVVTGRAVVDPLYALELTGGPSGQEDDPAAFRERLHDEQMRLHEDGDGANEYDFPFGSTPAGMDEEGKTTITNNEMSPHTGSEYTYQETASADARREVLTDVEKSVAEGKPVPITVEGKDKNGDYVGHSMMIVGQEGNILQVYNPWGTTTWISEDDFINGNMQKASDNRLPNASGVHLPAE
;
A
#
# COMPACT_ATOMS: atom_id res chain seq x y z
N MET A 1 17.27 15.57 18.68
CA MET A 1 16.45 15.47 17.45
C MET A 1 16.17 16.89 17.00
N PRO A 2 16.37 17.28 15.74
CA PRO A 2 15.84 18.55 15.27
C PRO A 2 14.32 18.53 15.51
N ALA A 3 13.74 19.66 15.93
CA ALA A 3 12.30 19.78 16.09
C ALA A 3 11.64 19.28 14.80
N ALA A 4 10.67 18.36 14.92
CA ALA A 4 9.88 17.94 13.78
C ALA A 4 9.32 19.21 13.15
N GLY A 5 9.75 19.52 11.93
CA GLY A 5 9.22 20.65 11.19
C GLY A 5 7.72 20.46 10.96
N GLU A 6 7.05 21.54 10.59
CA GLU A 6 5.70 21.47 10.00
C GLU A 6 5.65 20.40 8.89
N SER A 7 4.63 19.53 8.92
CA SER A 7 4.41 18.54 7.86
C SER A 7 4.25 19.22 6.50
N THR A 8 4.70 18.59 5.42
CA THR A 8 4.57 19.14 4.05
C THR A 8 3.11 19.35 3.66
N THR A 9 2.21 18.49 4.16
CA THR A 9 0.76 18.59 3.95
C THR A 9 0.15 19.74 4.74
N ASP A 10 0.47 19.90 6.03
CA ASP A 10 0.03 21.06 6.84
C ASP A 10 0.44 22.38 6.18
N ARG A 11 1.66 22.43 5.66
CA ARG A 11 2.18 23.61 4.96
C ARG A 11 1.38 23.92 3.70
N ARG A 12 1.10 22.89 2.88
CA ARG A 12 0.25 23.00 1.68
C ARG A 12 -1.12 23.56 2.05
N GLU A 13 -1.79 22.96 3.04
CA GLU A 13 -3.11 23.36 3.49
C GLU A 13 -3.15 24.82 4.00
N LYS A 14 -2.21 25.20 4.87
CA LYS A 14 -2.12 26.58 5.39
C LYS A 14 -1.93 27.59 4.27
N LEU A 15 -1.05 27.33 3.32
CA LEU A 15 -0.82 28.24 2.19
C LEU A 15 -2.04 28.33 1.27
N ALA A 16 -2.79 27.24 1.07
CA ALA A 16 -4.07 27.28 0.37
C ALA A 16 -5.10 28.15 1.12
N GLY A 17 -5.13 28.07 2.46
CA GLY A 17 -5.91 28.94 3.34
C GLY A 17 -5.52 30.40 3.18
N HIS A 18 -4.25 30.74 3.35
CA HIS A 18 -3.77 32.12 3.27
C HIS A 18 -3.89 32.72 1.86
N GLN A 19 -3.75 31.92 0.80
CA GLN A 19 -4.03 32.36 -0.56
C GLN A 19 -5.49 32.85 -0.70
N ARG A 20 -6.45 32.12 -0.11
CA ARG A 20 -7.86 32.53 -0.08
C ARG A 20 -8.06 33.79 0.77
N SER A 21 -7.45 33.87 1.95
CA SER A 21 -7.54 35.05 2.82
C SER A 21 -7.00 36.32 2.16
N ILE A 22 -5.85 36.24 1.47
CA ILE A 22 -5.27 37.38 0.74
C ILE A 22 -6.19 37.81 -0.41
N ALA A 23 -6.74 36.85 -1.16
CA ALA A 23 -7.64 37.15 -2.27
C ALA A 23 -8.97 37.80 -1.81
N GLY A 24 -9.46 37.38 -0.64
CA GLY A 24 -10.71 37.86 -0.04
C GLY A 24 -10.56 39.06 0.90
N ALA A 25 -9.37 39.64 1.06
CA ALA A 25 -9.16 40.79 1.92
C ALA A 25 -9.79 42.06 1.31
N ASP A 26 -10.78 42.61 2.02
CA ASP A 26 -11.55 43.78 1.58
C ASP A 26 -10.96 45.12 2.05
N ASP A 27 -10.19 45.12 3.14
CA ASP A 27 -9.50 46.29 3.67
C ASP A 27 -7.99 46.08 3.83
N LYS A 28 -7.26 47.17 4.06
CA LYS A 28 -5.80 47.18 4.16
C LYS A 28 -5.28 46.33 5.32
N ASN A 29 -5.88 46.44 6.50
CA ASN A 29 -5.35 45.78 7.70
C ASN A 29 -5.57 44.27 7.64
N THR A 30 -6.73 43.83 7.16
CA THR A 30 -7.00 42.44 6.83
C THR A 30 -6.00 41.89 5.80
N LEU A 31 -5.65 42.68 4.76
CA LEU A 31 -4.64 42.27 3.78
C LEU A 31 -3.23 42.17 4.39
N ILE A 32 -2.84 43.10 5.26
CA ILE A 32 -1.55 43.07 5.96
C ILE A 32 -1.45 41.81 6.85
N GLU A 33 -2.50 41.53 7.62
CA GLU A 33 -2.58 40.34 8.48
C GLU A 33 -2.46 39.05 7.66
N ALA A 34 -3.26 38.92 6.59
CA ALA A 34 -3.23 37.76 5.72
C ALA A 34 -1.86 37.54 5.04
N ILE A 35 -1.16 38.61 4.65
CA ILE A 35 0.20 38.52 4.10
C ILE A 35 1.20 38.08 5.18
N ARG A 36 1.11 38.63 6.40
CA ARG A 36 1.99 38.24 7.52
C ARG A 36 1.81 36.79 7.90
N ASP A 37 0.56 36.31 7.92
CA ASP A 37 0.25 34.91 8.19
C ASP A 37 0.87 33.98 7.13
N ALA A 38 0.73 34.32 5.85
CA ALA A 38 1.40 33.58 4.77
C ALA A 38 2.93 33.57 4.92
N LEU A 39 3.53 34.70 5.32
CA LEU A 39 4.97 34.80 5.58
C LEU A 39 5.42 34.00 6.82
N ASN A 40 4.52 33.76 7.78
CA ASN A 40 4.79 32.99 9.00
C ASN A 40 4.83 31.48 8.76
N VAL A 41 4.27 30.98 7.65
CA VAL A 41 4.40 29.56 7.28
C VAL A 41 5.88 29.23 7.01
N SER A 42 6.37 28.09 7.50
CA SER A 42 7.80 27.73 7.45
C SER A 42 8.26 27.36 6.04
N ALA A 43 9.41 27.83 5.55
CA ALA A 43 9.91 27.50 4.21
C ALA A 43 10.07 25.98 3.99
N PRO A 44 10.02 25.46 2.74
CA PRO A 44 10.21 24.04 2.46
C PRO A 44 11.52 23.51 3.05
N VAL A 45 11.41 22.51 3.91
CA VAL A 45 12.55 21.88 4.59
C VAL A 45 13.24 20.85 3.69
N GLY A 46 14.45 20.43 4.07
CA GLY A 46 15.24 19.44 3.31
C GLY A 46 16.54 20.01 2.75
N SER A 47 17.46 19.11 2.39
CA SER A 47 18.79 19.45 1.87
C SER A 47 19.00 18.76 0.52
N PRO A 48 18.77 19.46 -0.61
CA PRO A 48 19.00 18.91 -1.94
C PRO A 48 20.41 18.34 -2.10
N SER A 49 21.45 19.05 -1.62
CA SER A 49 22.82 18.55 -1.66
C SER A 49 23.04 17.24 -0.90
N THR A 50 22.32 17.03 0.21
CA THR A 50 22.41 15.77 0.95
C THR A 50 21.74 14.64 0.18
N LEU A 51 20.61 14.90 -0.47
CA LEU A 51 19.92 13.93 -1.34
C LEU A 51 20.79 13.55 -2.53
N ASP A 52 21.42 14.53 -3.20
CA ASP A 52 22.37 14.28 -4.29
C ASP A 52 23.54 13.41 -3.84
N ASP A 53 24.09 13.66 -2.66
CA ASP A 53 25.21 12.89 -2.11
C ASP A 53 24.79 11.46 -1.69
N ILE A 54 23.55 11.26 -1.25
CA ILE A 54 22.98 9.92 -1.07
C ILE A 54 22.80 9.25 -2.44
N ALA A 55 22.19 9.93 -3.42
CA ALA A 55 21.97 9.39 -4.76
C ALA A 55 23.29 8.96 -5.45
N LYS A 56 24.38 9.73 -5.28
CA LYS A 56 25.72 9.34 -5.76
C LYS A 56 26.24 8.06 -5.08
N ARG A 57 25.95 7.86 -3.79
CA ARG A 57 26.32 6.62 -3.08
C ARG A 57 25.53 5.42 -3.62
N TYR A 58 24.24 5.57 -3.85
CA TYR A 58 23.41 4.55 -4.51
C TYR A 58 23.92 4.24 -5.92
N ALA A 59 24.34 5.25 -6.70
CA ALA A 59 24.93 5.03 -8.01
C ALA A 59 26.15 4.10 -7.96
N LYS A 60 27.04 4.31 -6.99
CA LYS A 60 28.21 3.44 -6.78
C LYS A 60 27.81 2.01 -6.40
N GLN A 61 26.80 1.86 -5.53
CA GLN A 61 26.31 0.54 -5.12
C GLN A 61 25.61 -0.21 -6.25
N ALA A 62 24.92 0.50 -7.15
CA ALA A 62 24.30 -0.11 -8.33
C ALA A 62 25.35 -0.72 -9.27
N ASP A 63 26.49 -0.05 -9.45
CA ASP A 63 27.59 -0.59 -10.26
C ASP A 63 28.18 -1.87 -9.62
N GLU A 64 28.26 -1.93 -8.29
CA GLU A 64 28.67 -3.14 -7.55
C GLU A 64 27.63 -4.27 -7.66
N ALA A 65 26.33 -3.96 -7.54
CA ALA A 65 25.24 -4.93 -7.70
C ALA A 65 25.19 -5.52 -9.12
N ARG A 66 25.39 -4.68 -10.14
CA ARG A 66 25.46 -5.11 -11.53
C ARG A 66 26.63 -6.05 -11.81
N ASP A 67 27.82 -5.77 -11.26
CA ASP A 67 28.96 -6.70 -11.38
C ASP A 67 28.66 -8.07 -10.75
N VAL A 68 27.91 -8.09 -9.64
CA VAL A 68 27.43 -9.36 -9.05
C VAL A 68 26.42 -10.04 -9.98
N GLN A 69 25.45 -9.32 -10.52
CA GLN A 69 24.46 -9.84 -11.46
C GLN A 69 25.15 -10.47 -12.68
N ASP A 70 26.03 -9.74 -13.36
CA ASP A 70 26.75 -10.19 -14.56
C ASP A 70 27.52 -11.51 -14.29
N ARG A 71 28.16 -11.61 -13.13
CA ARG A 71 28.89 -12.83 -12.71
C ARG A 71 27.96 -14.00 -12.44
N VAL A 72 26.84 -13.78 -11.76
CA VAL A 72 25.88 -14.84 -11.43
C VAL A 72 25.18 -15.33 -12.69
N GLU A 73 24.77 -14.43 -13.59
CA GLU A 73 24.21 -14.77 -14.90
C GLU A 73 25.21 -15.59 -15.74
N GLN A 74 26.49 -15.22 -15.73
CA GLN A 74 27.52 -15.99 -16.42
C GLN A 74 27.61 -17.43 -15.89
N VAL A 75 27.57 -17.64 -14.57
CA VAL A 75 27.54 -18.98 -13.95
C VAL A 75 26.27 -19.75 -14.35
N ALA A 76 25.12 -19.06 -14.35
CA ALA A 76 23.83 -19.63 -14.71
C ALA A 76 23.78 -20.15 -16.15
N LEU A 77 24.38 -19.40 -17.08
CA LEU A 77 24.29 -19.65 -18.52
C LEU A 77 25.40 -20.55 -19.05
N THR A 78 26.58 -20.57 -18.43
CA THR A 78 27.76 -21.25 -18.99
C THR A 78 28.40 -22.29 -18.09
N GLY A 79 28.19 -22.25 -16.77
CA GLY A 79 28.97 -23.04 -15.82
C GLY A 79 28.29 -24.31 -15.30
N LEU A 80 27.00 -24.23 -14.98
CA LEU A 80 26.28 -25.30 -14.27
C LEU A 80 25.61 -26.34 -15.19
N PRO A 81 24.85 -25.95 -16.23
CA PRO A 81 24.16 -26.90 -17.10
C PRO A 81 25.08 -27.91 -17.81
N ASP A 82 26.31 -27.48 -18.12
CA ASP A 82 27.29 -28.30 -18.84
C ASP A 82 28.09 -29.24 -17.93
N ALA A 83 28.16 -28.97 -16.62
CA ALA A 83 29.01 -29.70 -15.70
C ALA A 83 28.26 -30.75 -14.87
N TRP A 84 27.01 -30.49 -14.45
CA TRP A 84 26.29 -31.31 -13.47
C TRP A 84 24.95 -31.83 -14.02
N VAL A 85 24.81 -33.16 -14.11
CA VAL A 85 23.59 -33.84 -14.58
C VAL A 85 22.81 -34.43 -13.40
N GLY A 86 21.48 -34.38 -13.45
CA GLY A 86 20.58 -34.99 -12.47
C GLY A 86 20.02 -33.99 -11.45
N SER A 87 19.45 -34.49 -10.35
CA SER A 87 18.73 -33.69 -9.35
C SER A 87 19.60 -32.65 -8.64
N THR A 88 20.90 -32.92 -8.46
CA THR A 88 21.87 -31.95 -7.92
C THR A 88 22.07 -30.77 -8.86
N GLY A 89 22.14 -31.01 -10.17
CA GLY A 89 22.23 -29.95 -11.18
C GLY A 89 20.97 -29.08 -11.21
N ALA A 90 19.78 -29.70 -11.11
CA ALA A 90 18.51 -28.97 -11.05
C ALA A 90 18.41 -28.03 -9.83
N ARG A 91 18.82 -28.49 -8.63
CA ARG A 91 18.84 -27.65 -7.42
C ARG A 91 19.87 -26.53 -7.51
N ALA A 92 21.06 -26.81 -8.06
CA ALA A 92 22.06 -25.78 -8.27
C ALA A 92 21.59 -24.71 -9.27
N GLN A 93 20.90 -25.10 -10.34
CA GLN A 93 20.30 -24.17 -11.29
C GLN A 93 19.21 -23.31 -10.65
N GLU A 94 18.37 -23.88 -9.78
CA GLU A 94 17.35 -23.15 -9.03
C GLU A 94 17.99 -22.03 -8.18
N VAL A 95 19.00 -22.38 -7.38
CA VAL A 95 19.73 -21.42 -6.53
C VAL A 95 20.39 -20.32 -7.35
N VAL A 96 21.06 -20.67 -8.45
CA VAL A 96 21.75 -19.68 -9.29
C VAL A 96 20.76 -18.81 -10.06
N SER A 97 19.62 -19.35 -10.48
CA SER A 97 18.57 -18.55 -11.12
C SER A 97 17.92 -17.58 -10.14
N ALA A 98 17.65 -18.03 -8.90
CA ALA A 98 17.17 -17.15 -7.84
C ALA A 98 18.21 -16.07 -7.47
N ALA A 99 19.50 -16.42 -7.46
CA ALA A 99 20.58 -15.46 -7.25
C ALA A 99 20.66 -14.42 -8.36
N ALA A 100 20.51 -14.83 -9.63
CA ALA A 100 20.52 -13.92 -10.76
C ALA A 100 19.35 -12.93 -10.67
N ARG A 101 18.13 -13.44 -10.38
CA ARG A 101 16.94 -12.59 -10.22
C ARG A 101 17.04 -11.65 -9.03
N ALA A 102 17.49 -12.12 -7.87
CA ALA A 102 17.70 -11.27 -6.71
C ALA A 102 18.77 -10.20 -6.95
N ALA A 103 19.83 -10.50 -7.71
CA ALA A 103 20.83 -9.52 -8.10
C ALA A 103 20.25 -8.47 -9.06
N ALA A 104 19.43 -8.89 -10.03
CA ALA A 104 18.71 -7.99 -10.94
C ALA A 104 17.73 -7.06 -10.17
N GLN A 105 16.91 -7.63 -9.27
CA GLN A 105 16.01 -6.87 -8.40
C GLN A 105 16.78 -5.88 -7.51
N MET A 106 17.95 -6.26 -7.01
CA MET A 106 18.80 -5.37 -6.23
C MET A 106 19.39 -4.22 -7.08
N ASP A 107 19.84 -4.47 -8.32
CA ASP A 107 20.28 -3.40 -9.23
C ASP A 107 19.13 -2.44 -9.54
N GLU A 108 17.94 -3.00 -9.84
CA GLU A 108 16.73 -2.22 -10.09
C GLU A 108 16.32 -1.36 -8.89
N ALA A 109 16.22 -1.96 -7.70
CA ALA A 109 15.89 -1.26 -6.47
C ALA A 109 16.87 -0.12 -6.14
N ILE A 110 18.18 -0.35 -6.29
CA ILE A 110 19.21 0.67 -6.01
C ILE A 110 19.16 1.80 -7.06
N ARG A 111 18.97 1.48 -8.35
CA ARG A 111 18.83 2.48 -9.42
C ARG A 111 17.53 3.28 -9.29
N GLY A 112 16.45 2.61 -8.93
CA GLY A 112 15.15 3.20 -8.64
C GLY A 112 15.25 4.18 -7.47
N ALA A 113 15.81 3.73 -6.33
CA ALA A 113 16.04 4.57 -5.16
C ALA A 113 16.91 5.80 -5.48
N ARG A 114 17.98 5.62 -6.28
CA ARG A 114 18.78 6.75 -6.78
C ARG A 114 17.91 7.75 -7.56
N ARG A 115 17.06 7.27 -8.47
CA ARG A 115 16.22 8.12 -9.31
C ARG A 115 15.23 8.92 -8.44
N ALA A 116 14.55 8.26 -7.51
CA ALA A 116 13.63 8.89 -6.57
C ALA A 116 14.33 10.01 -5.76
N LEU A 117 15.55 9.77 -5.27
CA LEU A 117 16.33 10.78 -4.55
C LEU A 117 16.73 11.99 -5.41
N ILE A 118 17.07 11.78 -6.69
CA ILE A 118 17.40 12.87 -7.62
C ILE A 118 16.14 13.70 -7.91
N LEU A 119 15.01 13.04 -8.21
CA LEU A 119 13.73 13.73 -8.46
C LEU A 119 13.31 14.57 -7.25
N LEU A 120 13.42 14.02 -6.03
CA LEU A 120 13.16 14.76 -4.80
C LEU A 120 14.12 15.95 -4.63
N SER A 121 15.41 15.79 -4.93
CA SER A 121 16.40 16.87 -4.85
C SER A 121 16.07 18.02 -5.80
N ASP A 122 15.73 17.71 -7.05
CA ASP A 122 15.36 18.69 -8.07
C ASP A 122 14.05 19.41 -7.71
N ALA A 123 13.06 18.66 -7.22
CA ALA A 123 11.78 19.20 -6.78
C ALA A 123 11.95 20.13 -5.57
N LEU A 124 12.74 19.73 -4.56
CA LEU A 124 13.03 20.56 -3.40
C LEU A 124 13.82 21.82 -3.77
N THR A 125 14.80 21.72 -4.67
CA THR A 125 15.54 22.89 -5.17
C THR A 125 14.60 23.89 -5.81
N THR A 126 13.69 23.40 -6.65
CA THR A 126 12.69 24.21 -7.33
C THR A 126 11.71 24.83 -6.32
N ALA A 127 11.17 24.03 -5.40
CA ALA A 127 10.24 24.49 -4.37
C ALA A 127 10.87 25.55 -3.45
N GLN A 128 12.11 25.36 -3.02
CA GLN A 128 12.83 26.34 -2.19
C GLN A 128 13.06 27.66 -2.93
N SER A 129 13.37 27.59 -4.24
CA SER A 129 13.51 28.78 -5.08
C SER A 129 12.19 29.51 -5.30
N GLU A 130 11.11 28.79 -5.59
CA GLU A 130 9.77 29.35 -5.80
C GLU A 130 9.20 29.95 -4.50
N ASP A 131 9.34 29.28 -3.36
CA ASP A 131 8.92 29.81 -2.07
C ASP A 131 9.66 31.11 -1.74
N LYS A 132 10.98 31.16 -1.99
CA LYS A 132 11.76 32.40 -1.81
C LYS A 132 11.21 33.53 -2.68
N GLY A 133 10.94 33.27 -3.96
CA GLY A 133 10.36 34.26 -4.88
C GLY A 133 8.97 34.73 -4.43
N GLY A 134 8.12 33.82 -3.98
CA GLY A 134 6.79 34.17 -3.45
C GLY A 134 6.87 35.02 -2.18
N ARG A 135 7.80 34.73 -1.27
CA ARG A 135 8.06 35.56 -0.08
C ARG A 135 8.58 36.95 -0.43
N GLU A 136 9.40 37.07 -1.48
CA GLU A 136 9.87 38.38 -1.97
C GLU A 136 8.67 39.21 -2.47
N GLN A 137 7.74 38.61 -3.22
CA GLN A 137 6.50 39.26 -3.66
C GLN A 137 5.60 39.67 -2.48
N LEU A 138 5.43 38.80 -1.48
CA LEU A 138 4.67 39.15 -0.28
C LEU A 138 5.28 40.33 0.50
N ARG A 139 6.62 40.37 0.63
CA ARG A 139 7.32 41.49 1.26
C ARG A 139 7.22 42.79 0.45
N GLU A 140 7.25 42.69 -0.88
CA GLU A 140 7.00 43.83 -1.77
C GLU A 140 5.60 44.39 -1.54
N ALA A 141 4.58 43.54 -1.51
CA ALA A 141 3.20 43.95 -1.22
C ALA A 141 3.07 44.62 0.16
N LEU A 142 3.70 44.08 1.21
CA LEU A 142 3.75 44.75 2.53
C LEU A 142 4.44 46.12 2.46
N GLY A 143 5.53 46.23 1.69
CA GLY A 143 6.24 47.50 1.48
C GLY A 143 5.35 48.58 0.84
N MET A 144 4.43 48.18 -0.05
CA MET A 144 3.45 49.07 -0.67
C MET A 144 2.34 49.52 0.30
N LEU A 145 1.88 48.62 1.17
CA LEU A 145 0.79 48.92 2.12
C LEU A 145 1.25 49.80 3.30
N GLY A 146 2.55 49.81 3.60
CA GLY A 146 3.11 50.55 4.73
C GLY A 146 2.78 49.90 6.09
N GLY A 147 2.85 50.69 7.17
CA GLY A 147 2.48 50.25 8.52
C GLY A 147 0.96 50.24 8.77
N GLU A 148 0.54 49.56 9.83
CA GLU A 148 -0.87 49.56 10.28
C GLU A 148 -1.34 50.98 10.63
N ASP A 149 -0.50 51.78 11.30
CA ASP A 149 -0.81 53.16 11.73
C ASP A 149 -0.43 54.25 10.69
N GLY A 150 -0.29 53.88 9.41
CA GLY A 150 0.31 54.75 8.37
C GLY A 150 -0.65 55.12 7.25
N PHE A 151 -0.65 56.41 6.85
CA PHE A 151 -1.20 57.10 5.65
C PHE A 151 -2.68 56.85 5.25
N PHE A 152 -3.26 55.68 5.54
CA PHE A 152 -4.57 55.19 5.11
C PHE A 152 -5.68 55.32 6.18
N ASP A 153 -5.40 55.95 7.32
CA ASP A 153 -6.35 56.09 8.44
C ASP A 153 -7.39 57.23 8.26
N ASP A 154 -7.38 57.94 7.13
CA ASP A 154 -8.43 58.91 6.83
C ASP A 154 -9.73 58.14 6.48
N MET A 155 -10.86 58.54 7.07
CA MET A 155 -12.17 57.84 7.06
C MET A 155 -12.82 57.59 5.67
N VAL A 156 -12.13 57.88 4.57
CA VAL A 156 -12.56 57.63 3.18
C VAL A 156 -11.33 57.23 2.35
N GLU A 157 -11.25 55.96 1.94
CA GLU A 157 -10.23 55.47 0.99
C GLU A 157 -10.36 56.28 -0.31
N LYS A 158 -9.31 57.02 -0.69
CA LYS A 158 -9.30 57.77 -1.96
C LYS A 158 -9.08 56.81 -3.13
N ASP A 159 -9.56 57.13 -4.34
CA ASP A 159 -9.37 56.30 -5.55
C ASP A 159 -7.91 55.84 -5.79
N ALA A 160 -6.93 56.66 -5.40
CA ALA A 160 -5.50 56.33 -5.49
C ALA A 160 -5.04 55.32 -4.41
N GLU A 161 -5.61 55.40 -3.22
CA GLU A 161 -5.34 54.50 -2.09
C GLU A 161 -5.94 53.11 -2.36
N GLU A 162 -7.16 53.07 -2.92
CA GLU A 162 -7.80 51.83 -3.38
C GLU A 162 -6.97 51.16 -4.49
N ALA A 163 -6.48 51.93 -5.46
CA ALA A 163 -5.66 51.41 -6.54
C ALA A 163 -4.34 50.79 -6.04
N GLU A 164 -3.72 51.38 -5.02
CA GLU A 164 -2.48 50.87 -4.42
C GLU A 164 -2.72 49.59 -3.60
N ARG A 165 -3.81 49.55 -2.81
CA ARG A 165 -4.25 48.34 -2.10
C ARG A 165 -4.55 47.19 -3.07
N LEU A 166 -5.30 47.45 -4.14
CA LEU A 166 -5.61 46.44 -5.17
C LEU A 166 -4.36 45.93 -5.87
N ARG A 167 -3.38 46.81 -6.14
CA ARG A 167 -2.09 46.41 -6.71
C ARG A 167 -1.28 45.56 -5.74
N ALA A 168 -1.21 45.94 -4.46
CA ALA A 168 -0.54 45.16 -3.42
C ALA A 168 -1.22 43.79 -3.25
N ARG A 169 -2.55 43.74 -3.26
CA ARG A 169 -3.32 42.48 -3.22
C ARG A 169 -2.97 41.57 -4.40
N ASN A 170 -2.92 42.10 -5.62
CA ASN A 170 -2.57 41.29 -6.80
C ASN A 170 -1.15 40.70 -6.70
N ILE A 171 -0.17 41.48 -6.25
CA ILE A 171 1.20 41.01 -6.01
C ILE A 171 1.21 39.96 -4.89
N ALA A 172 0.50 40.22 -3.79
CA ALA A 172 0.39 39.31 -2.67
C ALA A 172 -0.26 37.98 -3.06
N SER A 173 -1.35 38.01 -3.83
CA SER A 173 -2.02 36.81 -4.35
C SER A 173 -1.11 36.01 -5.26
N ALA A 174 -0.30 36.66 -6.11
CA ALA A 174 0.70 35.99 -6.93
C ALA A 174 1.81 35.34 -6.08
N GLY A 175 2.27 36.05 -5.04
CA GLY A 175 3.25 35.55 -4.07
C GLY A 175 2.75 34.33 -3.30
N ALA A 176 1.55 34.42 -2.73
CA ALA A 176 0.92 33.32 -2.01
C ALA A 176 0.65 32.11 -2.90
N LYS A 177 0.18 32.33 -4.14
CA LYS A 177 0.01 31.25 -5.13
C LYS A 177 1.35 30.57 -5.47
N THR A 178 2.43 31.34 -5.59
CA THR A 178 3.77 30.79 -5.86
C THR A 178 4.27 29.97 -4.66
N MET A 179 4.07 30.45 -3.44
CA MET A 179 4.41 29.70 -2.22
C MET A 179 3.57 28.42 -2.09
N HIS A 180 2.28 28.47 -2.40
CA HIS A 180 1.40 27.30 -2.41
C HIS A 180 1.86 26.26 -3.43
N ALA A 181 2.13 26.65 -4.68
CA ALA A 181 2.64 25.75 -5.71
C ALA A 181 4.00 25.12 -5.32
N ALA A 182 4.86 25.87 -4.64
CA ALA A 182 6.10 25.35 -4.09
C ALA A 182 5.86 24.30 -2.99
N ALA A 183 4.85 24.51 -2.13
CA ALA A 183 4.46 23.53 -1.12
C ALA A 183 3.88 22.26 -1.74
N GLU A 184 3.00 22.38 -2.74
CA GLU A 184 2.47 21.22 -3.50
C GLU A 184 3.61 20.40 -4.13
N LYS A 185 4.54 21.07 -4.83
CA LYS A 185 5.68 20.39 -5.47
C LYS A 185 6.57 19.65 -4.48
N ALA A 186 6.82 20.23 -3.31
CA ALA A 186 7.63 19.60 -2.27
C ALA A 186 6.90 18.42 -1.61
N ASP A 187 5.61 18.57 -1.32
CA ASP A 187 4.76 17.52 -0.74
C ASP A 187 4.62 16.32 -1.69
N ASP A 188 4.21 16.58 -2.94
CA ASP A 188 4.01 15.53 -3.95
C ASP A 188 5.31 14.77 -4.23
N ALA A 189 6.45 15.48 -4.39
CA ALA A 189 7.74 14.82 -4.63
C ALA A 189 8.26 14.04 -3.42
N ALA A 190 8.01 14.51 -2.20
CA ALA A 190 8.38 13.78 -0.99
C ALA A 190 7.59 12.48 -0.86
N ARG A 191 6.30 12.50 -1.21
CA ARG A 191 5.43 11.32 -1.22
C ARG A 191 5.82 10.34 -2.30
N GLU A 192 6.03 10.81 -3.52
CA GLU A 192 6.51 9.99 -4.64
C GLU A 192 7.83 9.28 -4.28
N ALA A 193 8.77 10.02 -3.69
CA ALA A 193 10.02 9.43 -3.23
C ALA A 193 9.84 8.44 -2.08
N ALA A 194 8.96 8.72 -1.11
CA ALA A 194 8.68 7.81 -0.01
C ALA A 194 8.04 6.50 -0.50
N ARG A 195 7.03 6.58 -1.36
CA ARG A 195 6.40 5.44 -2.02
C ARG A 195 7.43 4.56 -2.72
N ASP A 196 8.20 5.15 -3.63
CA ASP A 196 9.19 4.43 -4.44
C ASP A 196 10.26 3.80 -3.54
N LEU A 197 10.79 4.53 -2.56
CA LEU A 197 11.80 4.01 -1.63
C LEU A 197 11.25 2.89 -0.75
N ASN A 198 9.99 2.98 -0.30
CA ASN A 198 9.33 1.91 0.46
C ASN A 198 9.13 0.67 -0.41
N LYS A 199 8.68 0.83 -1.67
CA LYS A 199 8.56 -0.26 -2.64
C LYS A 199 9.91 -0.96 -2.84
N PHE A 200 10.95 -0.22 -3.20
CA PHE A 200 12.29 -0.80 -3.41
C PHE A 200 12.86 -1.47 -2.15
N ALA A 201 12.56 -0.92 -0.96
CA ALA A 201 12.97 -1.54 0.30
C ALA A 201 12.21 -2.85 0.58
N ALA A 202 10.94 -2.95 0.18
CA ALA A 202 10.16 -4.18 0.30
C ALA A 202 10.65 -5.24 -0.70
N GLU A 203 10.92 -4.85 -1.94
CA GLU A 203 11.41 -5.74 -3.02
C GLU A 203 12.79 -6.32 -2.77
N ALA A 204 13.61 -5.68 -1.92
CA ALA A 204 14.88 -6.21 -1.40
C ALA A 204 14.67 -7.41 -0.42
N ARG A 205 13.83 -8.37 -0.82
CA ARG A 205 13.23 -9.46 -0.04
C ARG A 205 14.24 -10.44 0.52
N ALA A 206 15.26 -10.81 -0.26
CA ALA A 206 16.26 -11.79 0.15
C ALA A 206 16.99 -11.42 1.46
N GLY A 207 17.08 -10.12 1.78
CA GLY A 207 17.69 -9.62 3.03
C GLY A 207 16.76 -9.60 4.24
N ARG A 208 15.44 -9.85 4.07
CA ARG A 208 14.43 -9.77 5.13
C ARG A 208 14.44 -11.01 6.03
N MET A 209 14.74 -12.18 5.47
CA MET A 209 14.82 -13.42 6.22
C MET A 209 16.16 -13.55 6.96
N LYS A 210 16.16 -13.17 8.24
CA LYS A 210 17.33 -13.25 9.13
C LYS A 210 17.22 -14.47 10.03
N THR A 211 17.89 -15.55 9.62
CA THR A 211 18.00 -16.77 10.43
C THR A 211 19.25 -17.56 10.02
N ASP A 212 19.82 -18.30 10.98
CA ASP A 212 20.91 -19.25 10.76
C ASP A 212 20.40 -20.70 10.62
N ASN A 213 19.09 -20.92 10.73
CA ASN A 213 18.46 -22.25 10.67
C ASN A 213 18.27 -22.78 9.25
N ILE A 214 18.43 -21.93 8.23
CA ILE A 214 18.44 -22.34 6.83
C ILE A 214 19.58 -21.66 6.08
N SER A 215 20.02 -22.30 4.99
CA SER A 215 21.15 -21.79 4.22
C SER A 215 20.83 -20.45 3.55
N ALA A 216 21.86 -19.65 3.25
CA ALA A 216 21.68 -18.43 2.46
C ALA A 216 21.07 -18.72 1.07
N ALA A 217 21.38 -19.88 0.48
CA ALA A 217 20.81 -20.32 -0.78
C ALA A 217 19.31 -20.60 -0.66
N ASP A 218 18.86 -21.26 0.42
CA ASP A 218 17.44 -21.52 0.64
C ASP A 218 16.66 -20.23 0.89
N ARG A 219 17.22 -19.29 1.67
CA ARG A 219 16.61 -17.96 1.88
C ARG A 219 16.39 -17.21 0.58
N LEU A 220 17.40 -17.24 -0.29
CA LEU A 220 17.38 -16.59 -1.59
C LEU A 220 16.31 -17.18 -2.50
N VAL A 221 16.25 -18.50 -2.57
CA VAL A 221 15.23 -19.20 -3.34
C VAL A 221 13.84 -18.92 -2.77
N LEU A 222 13.65 -18.96 -1.44
CA LEU A 222 12.37 -18.66 -0.82
C LEU A 222 11.87 -17.26 -1.13
N ALA A 223 12.75 -16.26 -1.10
CA ALA A 223 12.40 -14.87 -1.39
C ALA A 223 12.02 -14.61 -2.86
N ASP A 224 12.39 -15.51 -3.77
CA ASP A 224 12.17 -15.38 -5.21
C ASP A 224 10.94 -16.21 -5.71
N ILE A 225 10.36 -17.05 -4.86
CA ILE A 225 9.24 -17.90 -5.26
C ILE A 225 7.95 -17.07 -5.39
N GLY A 226 7.41 -17.05 -6.61
CA GLY A 226 6.06 -16.59 -6.90
C GLY A 226 5.05 -17.71 -7.16
N VAL A 227 3.80 -17.30 -7.31
CA VAL A 227 2.70 -18.15 -7.78
C VAL A 227 3.08 -18.77 -9.14
N ALA A 228 2.88 -20.08 -9.29
CA ALA A 228 3.29 -20.78 -10.50
C ALA A 228 2.57 -20.26 -11.76
N GLY A 229 3.35 -20.00 -12.82
CA GLY A 229 2.84 -19.51 -14.10
C GLY A 229 2.40 -18.05 -14.09
N LYS A 230 2.66 -17.32 -13.01
CA LYS A 230 2.42 -15.89 -12.87
C LYS A 230 3.75 -15.15 -12.73
N ASP A 231 3.68 -13.83 -12.92
CA ASP A 231 4.82 -12.96 -12.68
C ASP A 231 5.13 -12.91 -11.16
N PRO A 232 6.33 -13.34 -10.72
CA PRO A 232 6.71 -13.35 -9.31
C PRO A 232 6.80 -11.96 -8.65
N GLU A 233 6.90 -10.89 -9.44
CA GLU A 233 6.93 -9.52 -8.91
C GLU A 233 5.56 -9.11 -8.36
N THR A 234 4.49 -9.39 -9.11
CA THR A 234 3.11 -9.04 -8.76
C THR A 234 2.32 -10.18 -8.09
N ASN A 235 2.93 -11.36 -7.97
CA ASN A 235 2.32 -12.57 -7.39
C ASN A 235 3.31 -13.33 -6.51
N GLU A 236 3.94 -12.64 -5.56
CA GLU A 236 4.83 -13.26 -4.59
C GLU A 236 4.10 -14.23 -3.64
N LEU A 237 4.76 -15.32 -3.24
CA LEU A 237 4.20 -16.21 -2.20
C LEU A 237 4.58 -15.75 -0.79
N LEU A 238 5.82 -15.27 -0.61
CA LEU A 238 6.36 -14.78 0.65
C LEU A 238 6.67 -13.30 0.53
N THR A 239 5.92 -12.48 1.25
CA THR A 239 6.12 -11.04 1.30
C THR A 239 7.35 -10.67 2.13
N ALA A 240 7.78 -9.41 2.08
CA ALA A 240 8.85 -8.92 2.94
C ALA A 240 8.56 -9.18 4.44
N ASN A 241 7.31 -8.98 4.87
CA ASN A 241 6.88 -9.27 6.23
C ASN A 241 6.87 -10.78 6.53
N ASP A 242 6.43 -11.62 5.59
CA ASP A 242 6.44 -13.08 5.77
C ASP A 242 7.86 -13.61 5.98
N LEU A 243 8.82 -13.11 5.19
CA LEU A 243 10.23 -13.48 5.27
C LEU A 243 10.86 -13.07 6.61
N GLU A 244 10.55 -11.86 7.08
CA GLU A 244 11.03 -11.38 8.38
C GLU A 244 10.43 -12.19 9.54
N ARG A 245 9.12 -12.42 9.52
CA ARG A 245 8.41 -13.12 10.60
C ARG A 245 8.77 -14.60 10.66
N SER A 246 8.87 -15.26 9.52
CA SER A 246 9.34 -16.66 9.47
C SER A 246 10.77 -16.78 9.99
N GLY A 247 11.68 -15.86 9.65
CA GLY A 247 13.03 -15.82 10.23
C GLY A 247 13.00 -15.71 11.75
N LYS A 248 12.25 -14.75 12.30
CA LYS A 248 12.05 -14.60 13.76
C LYS A 248 11.44 -15.84 14.41
N ALA A 249 10.51 -16.51 13.74
CA ALA A 249 9.88 -17.73 14.24
C ALA A 249 10.87 -18.91 14.27
N MET A 250 11.69 -19.07 13.22
CA MET A 250 12.74 -20.09 13.18
C MET A 250 13.75 -19.90 14.31
N GLU A 251 14.21 -18.66 14.56
CA GLU A 251 15.17 -18.37 15.65
C GLU A 251 14.62 -18.68 17.06
N ARG A 252 13.30 -18.80 17.22
CA ARG A 252 12.66 -19.17 18.49
C ARG A 252 12.44 -20.67 18.64
N MET A 253 12.66 -21.46 17.58
CA MET A 253 12.47 -22.90 17.62
C MET A 253 13.51 -23.56 18.54
N ASN A 254 13.09 -24.59 19.25
CA ASN A 254 14.04 -25.52 19.85
C ASN A 254 14.65 -26.43 18.77
N ALA A 255 15.74 -27.13 19.10
CA ALA A 255 16.45 -27.99 18.15
C ALA A 255 15.59 -29.12 17.55
N GLN A 256 14.59 -29.62 18.28
CA GLN A 256 13.69 -30.66 17.77
C GLN A 256 12.74 -30.11 16.71
N ASP A 257 12.12 -28.97 17.00
CA ASP A 257 11.21 -28.27 16.09
C ASP A 257 11.94 -27.78 14.84
N GLN A 258 13.15 -27.23 15.01
CA GLN A 258 14.02 -26.86 13.91
C GLN A 258 14.30 -28.06 12.99
N ALA A 259 14.76 -29.20 13.55
CA ALA A 259 15.05 -30.39 12.75
C ALA A 259 13.80 -31.00 12.10
N LYS A 260 12.61 -30.81 12.70
CA LYS A 260 11.33 -31.21 12.11
C LYS A 260 10.98 -30.30 10.93
N PHE A 261 11.11 -28.99 11.10
CA PHE A 261 10.83 -27.99 10.06
C PHE A 261 11.77 -28.13 8.86
N GLU A 262 13.09 -28.21 9.10
CA GLU A 262 14.10 -28.45 8.06
C GLU A 262 13.79 -29.69 7.22
N ARG A 263 13.33 -30.77 7.87
CA ARG A 263 12.93 -32.00 7.18
C ARG A 263 11.71 -31.78 6.30
N MET A 264 10.69 -31.05 6.76
CA MET A 264 9.52 -30.74 5.95
C MET A 264 9.90 -29.92 4.71
N LEU A 265 10.79 -28.93 4.85
CA LEU A 265 11.30 -28.16 3.71
C LEU A 265 12.09 -29.05 2.74
N ALA A 266 12.94 -29.95 3.25
CA ALA A 266 13.76 -30.83 2.43
C ALA A 266 12.95 -31.90 1.67
N GLU A 267 11.83 -32.34 2.24
CA GLU A 267 10.95 -33.36 1.67
C GLU A 267 9.91 -32.81 0.68
N SER A 268 9.68 -31.49 0.70
CA SER A 268 8.73 -30.78 -0.16
C SER A 268 8.92 -31.13 -1.64
N LYS A 269 7.83 -31.29 -2.39
CA LYS A 269 7.89 -31.74 -3.79
C LYS A 269 8.02 -30.61 -4.81
N SER A 270 7.74 -29.38 -4.40
CA SER A 270 7.92 -28.19 -5.21
C SER A 270 8.45 -27.02 -4.38
N PRO A 271 9.09 -26.01 -5.01
CA PRO A 271 9.43 -24.76 -4.34
C PRO A 271 8.20 -24.08 -3.73
N GLN A 272 7.06 -24.09 -4.42
CA GLN A 272 5.81 -23.50 -3.93
C GLN A 272 5.33 -24.18 -2.63
N GLU A 273 5.36 -25.52 -2.56
CA GLU A 273 5.04 -26.25 -1.33
C GLU A 273 5.92 -25.78 -0.17
N ARG A 274 7.24 -25.67 -0.40
CA ARG A 274 8.19 -25.16 0.59
C ARG A 274 7.87 -23.73 1.03
N ALA A 275 7.51 -22.85 0.09
CA ALA A 275 7.14 -21.47 0.40
C ALA A 275 5.86 -21.38 1.25
N TYR A 276 4.83 -22.18 0.96
CA TYR A 276 3.61 -22.20 1.78
C TYR A 276 3.84 -22.71 3.21
N LEU A 277 4.78 -23.65 3.42
CA LEU A 277 5.18 -24.05 4.78
C LEU A 277 5.84 -22.91 5.55
N VAL A 278 6.67 -22.12 4.87
CA VAL A 278 7.31 -20.92 5.45
C VAL A 278 6.27 -19.84 5.71
N LYS A 279 5.28 -19.67 4.82
CA LYS A 279 4.19 -18.72 4.99
C LYS A 279 3.29 -19.10 6.17
N ALA A 280 2.98 -20.38 6.33
CA ALA A 280 2.25 -20.88 7.50
C ALA A 280 2.97 -20.54 8.82
N LEU A 281 4.29 -20.74 8.86
CA LEU A 281 5.11 -20.35 10.01
C LEU A 281 5.10 -18.82 10.20
N ALA A 282 5.21 -18.05 9.12
CA ALA A 282 5.15 -16.60 9.16
C ALA A 282 3.83 -16.11 9.73
N ALA A 283 2.70 -16.71 9.33
CA ALA A 283 1.35 -16.42 9.83
C ALA A 283 1.16 -16.73 11.33
N GLY A 284 2.18 -17.28 12.02
CA GLY A 284 2.18 -17.46 13.47
C GLY A 284 1.70 -18.82 13.94
N HIS A 285 1.50 -19.78 13.03
CA HIS A 285 1.12 -21.15 13.37
C HIS A 285 2.26 -21.90 14.07
N ASP A 286 1.88 -22.76 15.01
CA ASP A 286 2.85 -23.62 15.70
C ASP A 286 3.30 -24.81 14.83
N MET A 287 4.32 -25.53 15.29
CA MET A 287 4.90 -26.65 14.55
C MET A 287 3.97 -27.85 14.40
N ASN A 288 2.93 -27.99 15.20
CA ASN A 288 1.95 -29.05 15.02
C ASN A 288 1.00 -28.68 13.88
N ALA A 289 0.44 -27.48 13.90
CA ALA A 289 -0.40 -26.95 12.83
C ALA A 289 0.33 -26.94 11.48
N VAL A 290 1.59 -26.47 11.45
CA VAL A 290 2.42 -26.50 10.23
C VAL A 290 2.67 -27.93 9.72
N SER A 291 2.79 -28.92 10.61
CA SER A 291 2.99 -30.31 10.20
C SER A 291 1.72 -30.94 9.63
N GLU A 292 0.57 -30.67 10.25
CA GLU A 292 -0.72 -31.12 9.72
C GLU A 292 -1.02 -30.47 8.37
N PHE A 293 -0.73 -29.17 8.23
CA PHE A 293 -0.84 -28.45 6.98
C PHE A 293 0.07 -29.05 5.90
N ARG A 294 1.34 -29.34 6.23
CA ARG A 294 2.27 -30.03 5.34
C ARG A 294 1.67 -31.31 4.78
N ASP A 295 1.07 -32.14 5.63
CA ASP A 295 0.50 -33.42 5.20
C ASP A 295 -0.68 -33.24 4.23
N LYS A 296 -1.47 -32.18 4.38
CA LYS A 296 -2.58 -31.85 3.47
C LYS A 296 -2.11 -31.40 2.09
N ILE A 297 -0.99 -30.66 2.02
CA ILE A 297 -0.48 -30.06 0.77
C ILE A 297 0.63 -30.88 0.09
N HIS A 298 1.16 -31.91 0.76
CA HIS A 298 2.34 -32.62 0.31
C HIS A 298 2.18 -33.24 -1.08
N GLY A 299 3.07 -32.89 -2.01
CA GLY A 299 3.05 -33.44 -3.37
C GLY A 299 1.91 -32.99 -4.26
N LYS A 300 1.13 -31.99 -3.83
CA LYS A 300 0.15 -31.33 -4.68
C LYS A 300 0.88 -30.51 -5.76
N ASP A 301 0.28 -30.44 -6.94
CA ASP A 301 0.88 -29.68 -8.03
C ASP A 301 0.76 -28.16 -7.78
N PRO A 302 1.61 -27.33 -8.39
CA PRO A 302 1.60 -25.89 -8.14
C PRO A 302 0.28 -25.18 -8.48
N ALA A 303 -0.50 -25.68 -9.45
CA ALA A 303 -1.80 -25.08 -9.78
C ALA A 303 -2.89 -25.46 -8.76
N TRP A 304 -2.79 -26.66 -8.15
CA TRP A 304 -3.60 -27.00 -6.99
C TRP A 304 -3.26 -26.10 -5.80
N LEU A 305 -1.97 -25.91 -5.50
CA LEU A 305 -1.52 -25.08 -4.39
C LEU A 305 -2.00 -23.63 -4.54
N GLN A 306 -1.80 -23.02 -5.70
CA GLN A 306 -2.29 -21.66 -5.97
C GLN A 306 -3.80 -21.53 -5.72
N ARG A 307 -4.59 -22.44 -6.29
CA ARG A 307 -6.06 -22.38 -6.23
C ARG A 307 -6.61 -22.48 -4.80
N HIS A 308 -5.93 -23.23 -3.93
CA HIS A 308 -6.39 -23.46 -2.55
C HIS A 308 -5.80 -22.47 -1.55
N LEU A 309 -4.60 -21.94 -1.82
CA LEU A 309 -3.80 -21.23 -0.83
C LEU A 309 -3.55 -19.76 -1.18
N THR A 310 -3.98 -19.30 -2.36
CA THR A 310 -3.76 -17.93 -2.83
C THR A 310 -5.01 -17.45 -3.57
N PRO A 311 -6.02 -16.96 -2.83
CA PRO A 311 -7.33 -16.63 -3.39
C PRO A 311 -7.32 -15.42 -4.31
N VAL A 312 -6.37 -14.50 -4.11
CA VAL A 312 -6.19 -13.28 -4.91
C VAL A 312 -4.86 -13.37 -5.65
N THR A 313 -4.90 -13.23 -6.97
CA THR A 313 -3.72 -13.16 -7.84
C THR A 313 -3.87 -12.05 -8.86
N THR A 314 -2.76 -11.45 -9.27
CA THR A 314 -2.73 -10.37 -10.27
C THR A 314 -2.58 -10.97 -11.66
N ALA A 315 -3.48 -10.63 -12.59
CA ALA A 315 -3.32 -10.99 -13.99
C ALA A 315 -2.28 -10.09 -14.68
N GLY A 316 -1.64 -10.61 -15.72
CA GLY A 316 -0.55 -9.89 -16.41
C GLY A 316 -1.00 -8.65 -17.19
N ASP A 317 -2.28 -8.60 -17.56
CA ASP A 317 -2.98 -7.49 -18.23
C ASP A 317 -3.77 -6.62 -17.26
N SER A 318 -3.78 -6.91 -15.95
CA SER A 318 -4.66 -6.27 -14.96
C SER A 318 -4.49 -4.74 -14.84
N MET A 319 -3.33 -4.22 -15.22
CA MET A 319 -3.01 -2.79 -15.16
C MET A 319 -3.36 -2.02 -16.45
N ASP A 320 -3.84 -2.71 -17.49
CA ASP A 320 -4.20 -2.07 -18.75
C ASP A 320 -5.43 -1.15 -18.57
N ASN A 321 -5.35 0.06 -19.12
CA ASN A 321 -6.47 0.99 -19.09
C ASN A 321 -7.48 0.69 -20.20
N GLU A 322 -8.55 0.00 -19.85
CA GLU A 322 -9.66 -0.32 -20.76
C GLU A 322 -10.83 0.70 -20.70
N GLY A 323 -10.68 1.75 -19.91
CA GLY A 323 -11.71 2.77 -19.65
C GLY A 323 -12.75 2.33 -18.62
N LEU A 324 -13.86 3.08 -18.56
CA LEU A 324 -14.90 2.94 -17.53
C LEU A 324 -16.18 2.30 -18.07
N ASN A 325 -16.88 1.58 -17.22
CA ASN A 325 -18.26 1.14 -17.38
C ASN A 325 -19.26 2.30 -17.13
N PRO A 326 -20.53 2.17 -17.55
CA PRO A 326 -21.54 3.21 -17.32
C PRO A 326 -21.80 3.52 -15.83
N ASP A 327 -21.52 2.57 -14.95
CA ASP A 327 -21.62 2.71 -13.49
C ASP A 327 -20.35 3.31 -12.86
N GLY A 328 -19.40 3.81 -13.66
CA GLY A 328 -18.18 4.46 -13.19
C GLY A 328 -17.05 3.50 -12.80
N SER A 329 -17.31 2.19 -12.74
CA SER A 329 -16.29 1.18 -12.45
C SER A 329 -15.29 1.05 -13.60
N ASN A 330 -14.06 0.63 -13.30
CA ASN A 330 -13.11 0.26 -14.35
C ASN A 330 -13.60 -0.99 -15.10
N LYS A 331 -13.34 -1.02 -16.41
CA LYS A 331 -13.61 -2.21 -17.24
C LYS A 331 -12.66 -3.34 -16.97
N ASN A 332 -11.38 -3.01 -16.79
CA ASN A 332 -10.34 -3.99 -16.49
C ASN A 332 -10.44 -4.37 -15.01
N THR A 333 -10.94 -5.58 -14.76
CA THR A 333 -11.10 -6.14 -13.42
C THR A 333 -10.74 -7.63 -13.46
N ASP A 334 -9.98 -8.08 -12.48
CA ASP A 334 -9.67 -9.49 -12.31
C ASP A 334 -10.73 -10.14 -11.44
N GLN A 335 -11.32 -11.24 -11.89
CA GLN A 335 -12.29 -12.02 -11.09
C GLN A 335 -11.58 -13.12 -10.30
N HIS A 336 -11.94 -13.26 -9.03
CA HIS A 336 -11.40 -14.28 -8.14
C HIS A 336 -12.44 -15.37 -7.88
N ALA A 337 -12.04 -16.62 -8.10
CA ALA A 337 -12.96 -17.76 -8.00
C ALA A 337 -12.23 -19.05 -7.62
N PHE A 338 -12.90 -19.88 -6.84
CA PHE A 338 -12.51 -21.25 -6.57
C PHE A 338 -13.34 -22.20 -7.44
N LYS A 339 -12.70 -22.81 -8.44
CA LYS A 339 -13.37 -23.74 -9.39
C LYS A 339 -14.63 -23.16 -10.06
N GLY A 340 -14.62 -21.86 -10.33
CA GLY A 340 -15.73 -21.13 -10.96
C GLY A 340 -16.77 -20.61 -9.96
N GLU A 341 -16.72 -21.01 -8.69
CA GLU A 341 -17.48 -20.37 -7.63
C GLU A 341 -16.78 -19.08 -7.21
N LYS A 342 -17.51 -17.96 -7.19
CA LYS A 342 -16.91 -16.66 -6.90
C LYS A 342 -16.43 -16.59 -5.46
N TRP A 343 -15.24 -16.01 -5.27
CA TRP A 343 -14.77 -15.60 -3.95
C TRP A 343 -15.40 -14.24 -3.62
N SER A 344 -16.69 -14.25 -3.28
CA SER A 344 -17.45 -13.01 -3.06
C SER A 344 -18.31 -13.05 -1.79
N GLN A 345 -18.72 -11.88 -1.34
CA GLN A 345 -19.66 -11.71 -0.24
C GLN A 345 -21.02 -12.35 -0.53
N ASP A 346 -21.65 -12.80 0.54
CA ASP A 346 -23.08 -13.07 0.61
C ASP A 346 -23.82 -12.00 1.37
N ALA A 347 -25.00 -11.63 0.87
CA ALA A 347 -25.83 -10.63 1.52
C ALA A 347 -25.02 -9.33 1.79
N PRO A 348 -25.49 -8.41 2.65
CA PRO A 348 -24.75 -7.21 3.05
C PRO A 348 -23.52 -7.43 3.96
N THR A 349 -22.69 -8.47 3.73
CA THR A 349 -21.51 -8.81 4.56
C THR A 349 -20.19 -8.21 4.04
N CYS A 350 -20.20 -7.06 3.37
CA CYS A 350 -18.99 -6.51 2.73
C CYS A 350 -17.81 -6.35 3.71
N VAL A 351 -18.07 -5.96 4.96
CA VAL A 351 -17.06 -5.84 6.03
C VAL A 351 -16.49 -7.23 6.41
N PRO A 352 -17.28 -8.20 6.92
CA PRO A 352 -16.79 -9.56 7.16
C PRO A 352 -16.03 -10.16 5.99
N SER A 353 -16.58 -10.03 4.77
CA SER A 353 -16.04 -10.63 3.56
C SER A 353 -14.68 -10.03 3.14
N THR A 354 -14.47 -8.74 3.43
CA THR A 354 -13.16 -8.08 3.30
C THR A 354 -12.15 -8.71 4.25
N VAL A 355 -12.52 -8.92 5.51
CA VAL A 355 -11.63 -9.47 6.56
C VAL A 355 -11.31 -10.95 6.32
N VAL A 356 -12.31 -11.76 5.93
CA VAL A 356 -12.09 -13.17 5.50
C VAL A 356 -11.05 -13.23 4.40
N THR A 357 -11.18 -12.37 3.38
CA THR A 357 -10.23 -12.36 2.27
C THR A 357 -8.85 -11.88 2.71
N GLY A 358 -8.78 -10.84 3.55
CA GLY A 358 -7.54 -10.32 4.11
C GLY A 358 -6.77 -11.39 4.88
N ARG A 359 -7.46 -12.16 5.74
CA ARG A 359 -6.89 -13.31 6.46
C ARG A 359 -6.42 -14.39 5.49
N ALA A 360 -7.23 -14.77 4.51
CA ALA A 360 -6.89 -15.83 3.55
C ALA A 360 -5.70 -15.48 2.63
N VAL A 361 -5.42 -14.20 2.39
CA VAL A 361 -4.23 -13.77 1.64
C VAL A 361 -2.93 -13.98 2.44
N VAL A 362 -2.98 -13.80 3.77
CA VAL A 362 -1.80 -13.87 4.65
C VAL A 362 -1.64 -15.22 5.36
N ASP A 363 -2.72 -15.99 5.52
CA ASP A 363 -2.74 -17.30 6.18
C ASP A 363 -3.15 -18.44 5.20
N PRO A 364 -2.19 -19.25 4.72
CA PRO A 364 -2.50 -20.33 3.79
C PRO A 364 -3.25 -21.50 4.45
N LEU A 365 -3.20 -21.67 5.78
CA LEU A 365 -3.98 -22.70 6.46
C LEU A 365 -5.47 -22.33 6.41
N TYR A 366 -5.78 -21.08 6.74
CA TYR A 366 -7.14 -20.57 6.68
C TYR A 366 -7.71 -20.59 5.27
N ALA A 367 -6.92 -20.20 4.26
CA ALA A 367 -7.31 -20.35 2.86
C ALA A 367 -7.63 -21.81 2.48
N LEU A 368 -6.84 -22.77 2.98
CA LEU A 368 -7.10 -24.20 2.78
C LEU A 368 -8.35 -24.67 3.51
N GLU A 369 -8.66 -24.17 4.70
CA GLU A 369 -9.88 -24.52 5.42
C GLU A 369 -11.13 -24.09 4.65
N LEU A 370 -11.10 -22.91 4.02
CA LEU A 370 -12.18 -22.45 3.16
C LEU A 370 -12.28 -23.28 1.88
N THR A 371 -11.18 -23.46 1.16
CA THR A 371 -11.20 -24.07 -0.18
C THR A 371 -11.23 -25.59 -0.16
N GLY A 372 -10.55 -26.21 0.81
CA GLY A 372 -10.35 -27.65 0.92
C GLY A 372 -10.89 -28.28 2.20
N GLY A 373 -11.53 -27.51 3.09
CA GLY A 373 -12.19 -28.01 4.30
C GLY A 373 -11.25 -28.58 5.38
N PRO A 374 -11.80 -29.17 6.46
CA PRO A 374 -11.01 -29.68 7.58
C PRO A 374 -9.97 -30.73 7.20
N SER A 375 -10.24 -31.56 6.18
CA SER A 375 -9.28 -32.57 5.70
C SER A 375 -8.29 -32.00 4.68
N GLY A 376 -8.56 -30.82 4.12
CA GLY A 376 -7.82 -30.24 3.00
C GLY A 376 -8.07 -30.94 1.67
N GLN A 377 -9.06 -31.84 1.60
CA GLN A 377 -9.41 -32.60 0.39
C GLN A 377 -10.84 -32.32 -0.12
N GLU A 378 -11.63 -31.51 0.59
CA GLU A 378 -12.98 -31.11 0.20
C GLU A 378 -12.96 -30.05 -0.92
N ASP A 379 -12.54 -30.47 -2.12
CA ASP A 379 -12.31 -29.65 -3.32
C ASP A 379 -13.61 -29.43 -4.15
N ASP A 380 -14.75 -29.25 -3.48
CA ASP A 380 -16.08 -29.03 -4.09
C ASP A 380 -16.47 -27.54 -4.03
N PRO A 381 -16.87 -26.90 -5.15
CA PRO A 381 -17.21 -25.48 -5.17
C PRO A 381 -18.43 -25.12 -4.31
N ALA A 382 -19.43 -26.00 -4.19
CA ALA A 382 -20.60 -25.71 -3.35
C ALA A 382 -20.25 -25.81 -1.86
N ALA A 383 -19.41 -26.77 -1.48
CA ALA A 383 -18.89 -26.87 -0.12
C ALA A 383 -17.98 -25.69 0.25
N PHE A 384 -17.13 -25.22 -0.69
CA PHE A 384 -16.41 -23.96 -0.53
C PHE A 384 -17.37 -22.79 -0.31
N ARG A 385 -18.46 -22.72 -1.09
CA ARG A 385 -19.45 -21.66 -1.00
C ARG A 385 -20.11 -21.59 0.37
N GLU A 386 -20.53 -22.74 0.88
CA GLU A 386 -21.12 -22.91 2.22
C GLU A 386 -20.13 -22.46 3.30
N ARG A 387 -18.88 -22.92 3.26
CA ARG A 387 -17.85 -22.50 4.23
C ARG A 387 -17.55 -21.00 4.17
N LEU A 388 -17.46 -20.43 2.97
CA LEU A 388 -17.26 -18.99 2.80
C LEU A 388 -18.44 -18.19 3.37
N HIS A 389 -19.67 -18.65 3.15
CA HIS A 389 -20.88 -18.06 3.72
C HIS A 389 -20.87 -18.12 5.24
N ASP A 390 -20.68 -19.32 5.80
CA ASP A 390 -20.68 -19.57 7.24
C ASP A 390 -19.63 -18.71 7.95
N GLU A 391 -18.45 -18.57 7.34
CA GLU A 391 -17.37 -17.77 7.90
C GLU A 391 -17.64 -16.26 7.83
N GLN A 392 -18.27 -15.77 6.76
CA GLN A 392 -18.74 -14.38 6.69
C GLN A 392 -19.81 -14.10 7.75
N MET A 393 -20.71 -15.04 7.99
CA MET A 393 -21.74 -14.93 9.02
C MET A 393 -21.16 -15.01 10.43
N ARG A 394 -20.18 -15.88 10.68
CA ARG A 394 -19.45 -15.93 11.96
C ARG A 394 -18.80 -14.59 12.26
N LEU A 395 -18.06 -14.02 11.32
CA LEU A 395 -17.43 -12.71 11.52
C LEU A 395 -18.45 -11.58 11.63
N HIS A 396 -19.58 -11.68 10.94
CA HIS A 396 -20.69 -10.75 11.14
C HIS A 396 -21.18 -10.76 12.60
N GLU A 397 -21.35 -11.95 13.18
CA GLU A 397 -21.73 -12.11 14.60
C GLU A 397 -20.62 -11.64 15.56
N ASP A 398 -19.36 -12.01 15.33
CA ASP A 398 -18.23 -11.66 16.19
C ASP A 398 -17.93 -10.14 16.21
N GLY A 399 -18.30 -9.44 15.14
CA GLY A 399 -18.20 -7.98 15.05
C GLY A 399 -19.49 -7.24 15.43
N ASP A 400 -20.44 -7.90 16.10
CA ASP A 400 -21.74 -7.33 16.51
C ASP A 400 -22.53 -6.70 15.35
N GLY A 401 -22.48 -7.32 14.17
CA GLY A 401 -23.11 -6.85 12.95
C GLY A 401 -24.64 -6.72 13.06
N ALA A 402 -25.20 -5.69 12.43
CA ALA A 402 -26.64 -5.43 12.44
C ALA A 402 -27.40 -6.48 11.62
N ASN A 403 -28.65 -6.74 11.99
CA ASN A 403 -29.55 -7.60 11.22
C ASN A 403 -30.88 -6.90 10.96
N GLU A 404 -31.38 -6.97 9.73
CA GLU A 404 -32.73 -6.58 9.36
C GLU A 404 -33.71 -7.72 9.66
N TYR A 405 -34.90 -7.38 10.17
CA TYR A 405 -35.94 -8.36 10.47
C TYR A 405 -36.77 -8.67 9.24
N ASP A 406 -36.72 -9.93 8.79
CA ASP A 406 -37.52 -10.45 7.69
C ASP A 406 -38.74 -11.22 8.21
N PHE A 407 -39.90 -10.55 8.25
CA PHE A 407 -41.15 -11.18 8.68
C PHE A 407 -41.55 -12.34 7.73
N PRO A 408 -42.02 -13.51 8.22
CA PRO A 408 -42.35 -13.80 9.62
C PRO A 408 -41.27 -14.43 10.50
N PHE A 409 -40.14 -14.92 9.98
CA PHE A 409 -39.19 -15.74 10.78
C PHE A 409 -37.71 -15.60 10.40
N GLY A 410 -37.31 -14.60 9.63
CA GLY A 410 -35.94 -14.41 9.18
C GLY A 410 -35.26 -13.20 9.80
N SER A 411 -33.94 -13.22 9.77
CA SER A 411 -33.10 -12.03 9.91
C SER A 411 -32.01 -12.10 8.85
N THR A 412 -31.74 -11.00 8.17
CA THR A 412 -30.67 -10.89 7.18
C THR A 412 -29.63 -9.88 7.65
N PRO A 413 -28.32 -10.11 7.38
CA PRO A 413 -27.28 -9.14 7.71
C PRO A 413 -27.58 -7.76 7.12
N ALA A 414 -27.36 -6.70 7.90
CA ALA A 414 -27.67 -5.31 7.55
C ALA A 414 -26.46 -4.37 7.72
N GLY A 415 -25.25 -4.91 7.55
CA GLY A 415 -24.00 -4.17 7.67
C GLY A 415 -23.36 -4.26 9.06
N MET A 416 -22.20 -3.64 9.19
CA MET A 416 -21.36 -3.61 10.39
C MET A 416 -20.72 -2.22 10.51
N ASP A 417 -20.62 -1.70 11.73
CA ASP A 417 -19.99 -0.41 11.97
C ASP A 417 -18.45 -0.50 12.06
N GLU A 418 -17.81 0.66 12.25
CA GLU A 418 -16.34 0.75 12.30
C GLU A 418 -15.73 0.10 13.55
N GLU A 419 -16.47 0.02 14.66
CA GLU A 419 -16.02 -0.65 15.89
C GLU A 419 -16.00 -2.17 15.69
N GLY A 420 -17.08 -2.72 15.14
CA GLY A 420 -17.17 -4.12 14.71
C GLY A 420 -16.07 -4.48 13.72
N LYS A 421 -15.89 -3.66 12.67
CA LYS A 421 -14.83 -3.83 11.67
C LYS A 421 -13.44 -3.86 12.30
N THR A 422 -13.14 -2.91 13.19
CA THR A 422 -11.85 -2.84 13.89
C THR A 422 -11.62 -4.07 14.76
N THR A 423 -12.67 -4.55 15.44
CA THR A 423 -12.63 -5.73 16.30
C THR A 423 -12.28 -6.98 15.49
N ILE A 424 -13.04 -7.27 14.42
CA ILE A 424 -12.79 -8.47 13.62
C ILE A 424 -11.47 -8.39 12.85
N THR A 425 -11.06 -7.20 12.37
CA THR A 425 -9.76 -7.02 11.70
C THR A 425 -8.62 -7.36 12.66
N ASN A 426 -8.68 -6.89 13.91
CA ASN A 426 -7.64 -7.20 14.89
C ASN A 426 -7.67 -8.65 15.36
N ASN A 427 -8.85 -9.26 15.48
CA ASN A 427 -8.95 -10.67 15.88
C ASN A 427 -8.46 -11.61 14.77
N GLU A 428 -8.73 -11.27 13.51
CA GLU A 428 -8.56 -12.19 12.37
C GLU A 428 -7.33 -11.90 11.51
N MET A 429 -6.86 -10.65 11.42
CA MET A 429 -5.69 -10.31 10.58
C MET A 429 -4.44 -10.07 11.42
N SER A 430 -4.53 -9.37 12.55
CA SER A 430 -3.34 -8.99 13.34
C SER A 430 -2.44 -10.14 13.79
N PRO A 431 -2.97 -11.31 14.25
CA PRO A 431 -2.12 -12.44 14.59
C PRO A 431 -1.31 -12.95 13.38
N HIS A 432 -1.89 -12.82 12.19
CA HIS A 432 -1.35 -13.35 10.95
C HIS A 432 -0.59 -12.32 10.11
N THR A 433 -0.60 -11.03 10.47
CA THR A 433 0.28 -10.00 9.89
C THR A 433 1.34 -9.50 10.87
N GLY A 434 1.15 -9.71 12.17
CA GLY A 434 2.05 -9.24 13.22
C GLY A 434 1.88 -7.77 13.60
N SER A 435 0.80 -7.11 13.15
CA SER A 435 0.50 -5.70 13.42
C SER A 435 -0.97 -5.54 13.83
N GLU A 436 -1.22 -4.73 14.87
CA GLU A 436 -2.57 -4.26 15.21
C GLU A 436 -3.06 -3.27 14.16
N TYR A 437 -4.34 -3.32 13.78
CA TYR A 437 -4.94 -2.39 12.82
C TYR A 437 -5.71 -1.28 13.53
N THR A 438 -5.44 -0.04 13.12
CA THR A 438 -6.05 1.17 13.68
C THR A 438 -6.85 1.91 12.62
N TYR A 439 -8.04 2.34 12.98
CA TYR A 439 -8.88 3.15 12.10
C TYR A 439 -8.32 4.58 11.99
N GLN A 440 -8.23 5.07 10.75
CA GLN A 440 -7.93 6.47 10.44
C GLN A 440 -8.99 7.01 9.49
N GLU A 441 -9.60 8.14 9.87
CA GLU A 441 -10.60 8.82 9.06
C GLU A 441 -9.93 9.54 7.88
N THR A 442 -10.55 9.45 6.70
CA THR A 442 -10.01 9.99 5.44
C THR A 442 -11.04 10.81 4.66
N ALA A 443 -11.88 11.56 5.39
CA ALA A 443 -12.99 12.32 4.82
C ALA A 443 -12.58 13.47 3.86
N SER A 444 -11.31 13.87 3.84
CA SER A 444 -10.78 14.93 2.96
C SER A 444 -9.64 14.42 2.06
N ALA A 445 -9.40 15.11 0.95
CA ALA A 445 -8.28 14.80 0.08
C ALA A 445 -6.92 14.90 0.80
N ASP A 446 -6.77 15.84 1.74
CA ASP A 446 -5.53 15.99 2.50
C ASP A 446 -5.34 14.87 3.53
N ALA A 447 -6.41 14.42 4.19
CA ALA A 447 -6.36 13.25 5.06
C ALA A 447 -6.03 11.98 4.27
N ARG A 448 -6.57 11.82 3.06
CA ARG A 448 -6.21 10.71 2.15
C ARG A 448 -4.75 10.78 1.71
N ARG A 449 -4.24 11.97 1.40
CA ARG A 449 -2.81 12.16 1.13
C ARG A 449 -2.00 11.72 2.32
N GLU A 450 -2.35 12.19 3.52
CA GLU A 450 -1.62 11.89 4.77
C GLU A 450 -1.38 10.39 4.96
N VAL A 451 -2.42 9.58 4.83
CA VAL A 451 -2.35 8.14 5.06
C VAL A 451 -1.72 7.34 3.90
N LEU A 452 -1.68 7.90 2.68
CA LEU A 452 -1.35 7.15 1.47
C LEU A 452 0.03 6.47 1.53
N THR A 453 1.05 7.17 2.04
CA THR A 453 2.39 6.60 2.17
C THR A 453 2.44 5.42 3.14
N ASP A 454 1.63 5.43 4.20
CA ASP A 454 1.51 4.31 5.13
C ASP A 454 0.73 3.15 4.53
N VAL A 455 -0.30 3.45 3.73
CA VAL A 455 -1.04 2.45 2.95
C VAL A 455 -0.08 1.71 2.00
N GLU A 456 0.67 2.47 1.18
CA GLU A 456 1.62 1.95 0.19
C GLU A 456 2.70 1.09 0.86
N LYS A 457 3.29 1.58 1.95
CA LYS A 457 4.28 0.84 2.72
C LYS A 457 3.69 -0.48 3.24
N SER A 458 2.50 -0.43 3.83
CA SER A 458 1.84 -1.61 4.40
C SER A 458 1.61 -2.68 3.35
N VAL A 459 1.05 -2.31 2.19
CA VAL A 459 0.75 -3.29 1.13
C VAL A 459 2.00 -3.81 0.44
N ALA A 460 3.05 -2.99 0.28
CA ALA A 460 4.35 -3.47 -0.20
C ALA A 460 5.01 -4.46 0.77
N GLU A 461 4.78 -4.31 2.07
CA GLU A 461 5.23 -5.29 3.07
C GLU A 461 4.34 -6.55 3.11
N GLY A 462 3.24 -6.59 2.36
CA GLY A 462 2.29 -7.71 2.36
C GLY A 462 1.29 -7.67 3.51
N LYS A 463 0.96 -6.47 4.01
CA LYS A 463 -0.09 -6.24 5.00
C LYS A 463 -1.29 -5.58 4.29
N PRO A 464 -2.35 -6.34 3.96
CA PRO A 464 -3.52 -5.77 3.30
C PRO A 464 -4.18 -4.68 4.17
N VAL A 465 -4.67 -3.61 3.54
CA VAL A 465 -5.23 -2.45 4.23
C VAL A 465 -6.72 -2.36 3.94
N PRO A 466 -7.61 -2.70 4.89
CA PRO A 466 -9.05 -2.48 4.73
C PRO A 466 -9.38 -1.01 4.56
N ILE A 467 -10.29 -0.68 3.65
CA ILE A 467 -10.76 0.68 3.38
C ILE A 467 -12.28 0.72 3.41
N THR A 468 -12.83 1.80 3.95
CA THR A 468 -14.26 2.11 3.89
C THR A 468 -14.47 3.17 2.80
N VAL A 469 -15.42 2.90 1.91
CA VAL A 469 -15.89 3.87 0.91
C VAL A 469 -17.36 4.17 1.09
N GLU A 470 -17.75 5.39 0.76
CA GLU A 470 -19.09 5.91 1.00
C GLU A 470 -19.60 6.79 -0.14
N GLY A 471 -20.91 6.97 -0.14
CA GLY A 471 -21.56 7.98 -0.95
C GLY A 471 -23.07 7.91 -0.82
N LYS A 472 -23.77 8.03 -1.95
CA LYS A 472 -25.23 8.06 -1.98
C LYS A 472 -25.76 7.15 -3.06
N ASP A 473 -26.83 6.44 -2.75
CA ASP A 473 -27.55 5.67 -3.74
C ASP A 473 -28.39 6.58 -4.66
N LYS A 474 -29.14 5.95 -5.59
CA LYS A 474 -30.01 6.67 -6.54
C LYS A 474 -31.16 7.46 -5.89
N ASN A 475 -31.52 7.13 -4.64
CA ASN A 475 -32.57 7.79 -3.88
C ASN A 475 -31.99 8.95 -3.03
N GLY A 476 -30.66 9.05 -2.95
CA GLY A 476 -29.95 10.03 -2.13
C GLY A 476 -29.67 9.55 -0.71
N ASP A 477 -29.96 8.28 -0.41
CA ASP A 477 -29.68 7.65 0.87
C ASP A 477 -28.20 7.32 0.97
N TYR A 478 -27.63 7.52 2.16
CA TYR A 478 -26.21 7.26 2.40
C TYR A 478 -25.93 5.76 2.37
N VAL A 479 -24.86 5.36 1.69
CA VAL A 479 -24.40 3.97 1.60
C VAL A 479 -22.91 3.89 1.85
N GLY A 480 -22.50 2.83 2.55
CA GLY A 480 -21.10 2.49 2.81
C GLY A 480 -20.76 1.11 2.25
N HIS A 481 -19.48 0.89 1.97
CA HIS A 481 -18.94 -0.38 1.49
C HIS A 481 -17.50 -0.57 1.97
N SER A 482 -17.14 -1.81 2.30
CA SER A 482 -15.76 -2.15 2.67
C SER A 482 -15.05 -2.80 1.50
N MET A 483 -13.81 -2.39 1.26
CA MET A 483 -12.88 -2.96 0.29
C MET A 483 -11.51 -3.10 0.96
N MET A 484 -10.50 -3.56 0.23
CA MET A 484 -9.14 -3.69 0.76
C MET A 484 -8.10 -3.39 -0.29
N ILE A 485 -7.08 -2.62 0.07
CA ILE A 485 -5.91 -2.41 -0.78
C ILE A 485 -4.95 -3.57 -0.51
N VAL A 486 -4.55 -4.27 -1.57
CA VAL A 486 -3.79 -5.52 -1.49
C VAL A 486 -2.45 -5.47 -2.20
N GLY A 487 -2.19 -4.41 -2.96
CA GLY A 487 -0.93 -4.23 -3.69
C GLY A 487 -0.75 -2.80 -4.17
N GLN A 488 0.46 -2.49 -4.61
CA GLN A 488 0.82 -1.23 -5.26
C GLN A 488 1.78 -1.48 -6.42
N GLU A 489 1.72 -0.62 -7.43
CA GLU A 489 2.65 -0.62 -8.55
C GLU A 489 2.77 0.81 -9.07
N GLY A 490 3.98 1.40 -9.10
CA GLY A 490 4.13 2.81 -9.46
C GLY A 490 3.16 3.71 -8.70
N ASN A 491 2.31 4.44 -9.41
CA ASN A 491 1.31 5.35 -8.84
C ASN A 491 -0.12 4.80 -8.81
N ILE A 492 -0.27 3.47 -8.83
CA ILE A 492 -1.56 2.78 -8.81
C ILE A 492 -1.63 1.79 -7.65
N LEU A 493 -2.84 1.63 -7.10
CA LEU A 493 -3.18 0.76 -5.98
C LEU A 493 -4.11 -0.35 -6.47
N GLN A 494 -3.81 -1.59 -6.09
CA GLN A 494 -4.68 -2.73 -6.36
C GLN A 494 -5.70 -2.86 -5.23
N VAL A 495 -6.98 -2.69 -5.57
CA VAL A 495 -8.11 -2.76 -4.64
C VAL A 495 -8.88 -4.04 -4.85
N TYR A 496 -8.96 -4.89 -3.83
CA TYR A 496 -9.91 -5.99 -3.74
C TYR A 496 -11.27 -5.48 -3.26
N ASN A 497 -12.29 -5.72 -4.07
CA ASN A 497 -13.68 -5.50 -3.74
C ASN A 497 -14.32 -6.86 -3.39
N PRO A 498 -15.01 -6.99 -2.23
CA PRO A 498 -15.62 -8.25 -1.79
C PRO A 498 -16.75 -8.75 -2.72
N TRP A 499 -17.06 -8.06 -3.83
CA TRP A 499 -17.80 -8.65 -4.96
C TRP A 499 -17.00 -9.71 -5.75
N GLY A 500 -15.76 -9.99 -5.31
CA GLY A 500 -14.88 -11.03 -5.84
C GLY A 500 -13.99 -10.55 -6.97
N THR A 501 -13.55 -9.29 -6.91
CA THR A 501 -12.72 -8.68 -7.96
C THR A 501 -11.57 -7.88 -7.41
N THR A 502 -10.45 -7.83 -8.14
CA THR A 502 -9.44 -6.78 -7.96
C THR A 502 -9.45 -5.78 -9.11
N THR A 503 -9.06 -4.55 -8.81
CA THR A 503 -9.00 -3.46 -9.78
C THR A 503 -7.87 -2.51 -9.41
N TRP A 504 -7.17 -2.00 -10.41
CA TRP A 504 -6.17 -0.95 -10.20
C TRP A 504 -6.80 0.44 -10.30
N ILE A 505 -6.52 1.31 -9.33
CA ILE A 505 -6.90 2.73 -9.34
C ILE A 505 -5.66 3.59 -9.15
N SER A 506 -5.67 4.83 -9.62
CA SER A 506 -4.56 5.75 -9.34
C SER A 506 -4.59 6.26 -7.90
N GLU A 507 -3.44 6.70 -7.39
CA GLU A 507 -3.38 7.48 -6.14
C GLU A 507 -4.29 8.71 -6.20
N ASP A 508 -4.39 9.38 -7.36
CA ASP A 508 -5.28 10.51 -7.57
C ASP A 508 -6.76 10.11 -7.41
N ASP A 509 -7.12 8.90 -7.84
CA ASP A 509 -8.46 8.38 -7.65
C ASP A 509 -8.78 8.13 -6.17
N PHE A 510 -7.81 7.62 -5.41
CA PHE A 510 -7.94 7.49 -3.97
C PHE A 510 -8.07 8.87 -3.31
N ILE A 511 -7.14 9.78 -3.57
CA ILE A 511 -7.08 11.12 -2.95
C ILE A 511 -8.33 11.95 -3.26
N ASN A 512 -8.76 12.01 -4.51
CA ASN A 512 -9.81 12.95 -4.95
C ASN A 512 -11.22 12.37 -4.92
N GLY A 513 -11.41 11.14 -4.42
CA GLY A 513 -12.74 10.53 -4.29
C GLY A 513 -13.28 10.04 -5.63
N ASN A 514 -12.54 9.14 -6.28
CA ASN A 514 -12.96 8.40 -7.47
C ASN A 514 -13.01 6.87 -7.23
N MET A 515 -13.33 6.45 -6.02
CA MET A 515 -13.38 5.03 -5.62
C MET A 515 -14.49 4.23 -6.31
N GLN A 516 -15.42 4.89 -7.03
CA GLN A 516 -16.33 4.21 -7.94
C GLN A 516 -15.60 3.36 -8.98
N LYS A 517 -14.36 3.72 -9.33
CA LYS A 517 -13.53 2.95 -10.27
C LYS A 517 -13.22 1.54 -9.76
N ALA A 518 -13.12 1.35 -8.45
CA ALA A 518 -12.97 0.04 -7.80
C ALA A 518 -14.30 -0.55 -7.30
N SER A 519 -15.40 0.17 -7.48
CA SER A 519 -16.73 -0.20 -6.98
C SER A 519 -17.82 0.20 -7.98
N ASP A 520 -18.66 1.18 -7.65
CA ASP A 520 -19.64 1.80 -8.55
C ASP A 520 -19.96 3.25 -8.16
N ASN A 521 -20.71 3.97 -9.00
CA ASN A 521 -21.04 5.39 -8.87
C ASN A 521 -21.66 5.81 -7.53
N ARG A 522 -22.15 4.87 -6.71
CA ARG A 522 -22.72 5.16 -5.40
C ARG A 522 -21.64 5.38 -4.33
N LEU A 523 -20.41 4.92 -4.58
CA LEU A 523 -19.34 4.79 -3.58
C LEU A 523 -18.04 5.52 -4.02
N PRO A 524 -18.08 6.82 -4.35
CA PRO A 524 -16.92 7.53 -4.87
C PRO A 524 -15.86 7.86 -3.81
N ASN A 525 -16.22 7.99 -2.53
CA ASN A 525 -15.33 8.58 -1.54
C ASN A 525 -14.72 7.52 -0.62
N ALA A 526 -13.39 7.49 -0.48
CA ALA A 526 -12.77 6.84 0.67
C ALA A 526 -13.05 7.68 1.92
N SER A 527 -13.56 7.06 2.98
CA SER A 527 -13.88 7.75 4.25
C SER A 527 -13.11 7.22 5.43
N GLY A 528 -12.51 6.03 5.34
CA GLY A 528 -11.65 5.49 6.38
C GLY A 528 -10.72 4.40 5.88
N VAL A 529 -9.61 4.21 6.58
CA VAL A 529 -8.65 3.13 6.36
C VAL A 529 -8.30 2.46 7.68
N HIS A 530 -8.06 1.16 7.67
CA HIS A 530 -7.53 0.41 8.80
C HIS A 530 -6.05 0.15 8.55
N LEU A 531 -5.19 0.96 9.15
CA LEU A 531 -3.74 0.88 8.95
C LEU A 531 -3.07 0.00 10.01
N PRO A 532 -2.17 -0.92 9.62
CA PRO A 532 -1.38 -1.69 10.57
C PRO A 532 -0.38 -0.78 11.29
N ALA A 533 -0.33 -0.88 12.62
CA ALA A 533 0.67 -0.22 13.45
C ALA A 533 2.07 -0.82 13.20
N GLU A 534 3.09 0.02 13.35
CA GLU A 534 4.51 -0.36 13.22
C GLU A 534 5.01 -1.26 14.34
#